data_AF-A0A965KWE6-F1
#
_entry.id   AF-A0A965KWE6-F1
#
_cell.length_a   1.000
_cell.length_b   1.000
_cell.length_c   1.000
_cell.angle_alpha   90.00
_cell.angle_beta   90.00
_cell.angle_gamma   90.00
#
_symmetry.space_group_name_H-M   'P 1'
#
loop_
_entity.id
_entity.type
_entity.pdbx_description
1 polymer ?
#
loop_
_entity_poly.entity_id
_entity_poly.type
_entity_poly.pdbx_seq_one_letter_code
_entity_poly.pdbx_strand_id
1 'polypeptide(L)'
;MLNNRRSLLVLTGAIVTGLIAVVLAIQWTNQKIAQSVTQVAVASKDIDAGEKLSRDNMQLVSWPRSSLVRGSAASVEPLDGRVAAQTITAGEPILEQRLAASGVRPGLSAIIAPGRRAMTVKVNEVIGVAGFALPGNYVDILVTLNQTNQSPISRIVLERIPVLAVAQEHTVKDESKPKVVSAVTLEVTPEQAERLDLARSIGALSMVLRNQIDKDPVVSRGALISDIYRAPSGSLNQHLSAPRPESSTGRIEIIRGIQRSTLNQS
;
A
#
# COMPACT_ATOMS: atom_id res chain seq x y z
N MET A 1 21.87 -62.09 -52.88
CA MET A 1 22.19 -61.39 -51.62
C MET A 1 22.50 -59.89 -51.76
N LEU A 2 22.58 -59.29 -52.96
CA LEU A 2 22.90 -57.86 -53.11
C LEU A 2 21.73 -56.89 -52.84
N ASN A 3 20.46 -57.30 -52.99
CA ASN A 3 19.31 -56.40 -52.81
C ASN A 3 19.06 -55.99 -51.34
N ASN A 4 19.44 -56.83 -50.37
CA ASN A 4 19.23 -56.54 -48.95
C ASN A 4 20.18 -55.47 -48.39
N ARG A 5 21.33 -55.23 -49.05
CA ARG A 5 22.28 -54.18 -48.67
C ARG A 5 21.77 -52.79 -49.08
N ARG A 6 21.07 -52.70 -50.21
CA ARG A 6 20.46 -51.44 -50.68
C ARG A 6 19.31 -51.02 -49.78
N SER A 7 18.43 -51.95 -49.40
CA SER A 7 17.36 -51.67 -48.44
C SER A 7 17.89 -51.30 -47.06
N LEU A 8 18.95 -51.96 -46.58
CA LEU A 8 19.60 -51.60 -45.31
C LEU A 8 20.20 -50.18 -45.34
N LEU A 9 20.89 -49.80 -46.42
CA LEU A 9 21.46 -48.45 -46.57
C LEU A 9 20.39 -47.35 -46.59
N VAL A 10 19.28 -47.59 -47.29
CA VAL A 10 18.13 -46.66 -47.32
C VAL A 10 17.50 -46.54 -45.93
N LEU A 11 17.34 -47.66 -45.21
CA LEU A 11 16.81 -47.66 -43.84
C LEU A 11 17.71 -46.88 -42.88
N THR A 12 19.03 -47.10 -42.94
CA THR A 12 19.98 -46.35 -42.10
C THR A 12 20.01 -44.87 -42.45
N GLY A 13 19.92 -44.51 -43.74
CA GLY A 13 19.86 -43.12 -44.18
C GLY A 13 18.62 -42.41 -43.65
N ALA A 14 17.45 -43.03 -43.74
CA ALA A 14 16.20 -42.47 -43.23
C ALA A 14 16.24 -42.25 -41.71
N ILE A 15 16.83 -43.18 -40.94
CA ILE A 15 16.99 -43.03 -39.50
C ILE A 15 17.92 -41.86 -39.18
N VAL A 16 19.04 -41.73 -39.89
CA VAL A 16 19.99 -40.63 -39.69
C VAL A 16 19.36 -39.29 -40.00
N THR A 17 18.66 -39.17 -41.14
CA THR A 17 17.95 -37.92 -41.49
C THR A 17 16.85 -37.60 -40.49
N GLY A 18 16.10 -38.60 -40.01
CA GLY A 18 15.10 -38.43 -38.96
C GLY A 18 15.70 -37.91 -37.65
N LEU A 19 16.82 -38.49 -37.20
CA LEU A 19 17.54 -38.01 -36.02
C LEU A 19 18.06 -36.59 -36.19
N ILE A 20 18.63 -36.25 -37.36
CA ILE A 20 19.10 -34.89 -37.67
C ILE A 20 17.93 -33.90 -37.62
N ALA A 21 16.79 -34.24 -38.23
CA ALA A 21 15.59 -33.39 -38.22
C ALA A 21 15.07 -33.15 -36.79
N VAL A 22 15.05 -34.18 -35.94
CA VAL A 22 14.65 -34.07 -34.53
C VAL A 22 15.61 -33.16 -33.75
N VAL A 23 16.93 -33.34 -33.93
CA VAL A 23 17.93 -32.50 -33.25
C VAL A 23 17.81 -31.02 -33.68
N LEU A 24 17.64 -30.75 -34.98
CA LEU A 24 17.43 -29.39 -35.49
C LEU A 24 16.13 -28.77 -34.98
N ALA A 25 15.04 -29.54 -34.91
CA ALA A 25 13.76 -29.06 -34.37
C ALA A 25 13.86 -28.71 -32.87
N ILE A 26 14.57 -29.53 -32.08
CA ILE A 26 14.83 -29.26 -30.66
C ILE A 26 15.66 -27.98 -30.51
N GLN A 27 16.73 -27.83 -31.29
CA GLN A 27 17.58 -26.63 -31.24
C GLN A 27 16.82 -25.35 -31.60
N TRP A 28 16.01 -25.38 -32.67
CA TRP A 28 15.19 -24.24 -33.09
C TRP A 28 14.15 -23.85 -32.04
N THR A 29 13.51 -24.84 -31.41
CA THR A 29 12.54 -24.63 -30.34
C THR A 29 13.20 -24.03 -29.09
N ASN A 30 14.37 -24.55 -28.69
CA ASN A 30 15.11 -24.05 -27.55
C ASN A 30 15.61 -22.60 -27.77
N GLN A 31 16.07 -22.27 -28.98
CA GLN A 31 16.45 -20.89 -29.33
C GLN A 31 15.27 -19.92 -29.22
N LYS A 32 14.10 -20.31 -29.73
CA LYS A 32 12.88 -19.49 -29.61
C LYS A 32 12.45 -19.29 -28.16
N ILE A 33 12.51 -20.32 -27.32
CA ILE A 33 12.19 -20.22 -25.90
C ILE A 33 13.18 -19.28 -25.20
N ALA A 34 14.48 -19.42 -25.43
CA ALA A 34 15.50 -18.54 -24.85
C ALA A 34 15.33 -17.07 -25.28
N GLN A 35 14.84 -16.81 -26.48
CA GLN A 35 14.50 -15.46 -26.96
C GLN A 35 13.16 -14.92 -26.41
N SER A 36 12.38 -15.74 -25.72
CA SER A 36 11.08 -15.33 -25.16
C SER A 36 11.10 -15.09 -23.66
N VAL A 37 12.21 -15.44 -22.98
CA VAL A 37 12.37 -15.27 -21.53
C VAL A 37 13.46 -14.27 -21.18
N THR A 38 13.35 -13.65 -20.01
CA THR A 38 14.37 -12.81 -19.40
C THR A 38 14.54 -13.20 -17.94
N GLN A 39 15.72 -12.99 -17.38
CA GLN A 39 15.93 -13.18 -15.94
C GLN A 39 15.27 -12.02 -15.18
N VAL A 40 14.61 -12.36 -14.07
CA VAL A 40 14.02 -11.40 -13.14
C VAL A 40 14.39 -11.80 -11.73
N ALA A 41 14.86 -10.84 -10.93
CA ALA A 41 15.08 -11.02 -9.51
C ALA A 41 13.73 -11.08 -8.79
N VAL A 42 13.48 -12.17 -8.09
CA VAL A 42 12.28 -12.39 -7.27
C VAL A 42 12.69 -12.67 -5.83
N ALA A 43 11.80 -12.38 -4.89
CA ALA A 43 12.01 -12.74 -3.50
C ALA A 43 11.95 -14.28 -3.32
N SER A 44 12.93 -14.87 -2.63
CA SER A 44 12.94 -16.31 -2.33
C SER A 44 12.16 -16.67 -1.06
N LYS A 45 11.97 -15.69 -0.17
CA LYS A 45 11.14 -15.72 1.04
C LYS A 45 10.49 -14.36 1.23
N ASP A 46 9.57 -14.24 2.18
CA ASP A 46 9.01 -12.94 2.56
C ASP A 46 10.13 -12.02 3.09
N ILE A 47 10.17 -10.80 2.56
CA ILE A 47 11.12 -9.75 2.95
C ILE A 47 10.31 -8.61 3.55
N ASP A 48 10.51 -8.35 4.84
CA ASP A 48 9.74 -7.33 5.54
C ASP A 48 10.18 -5.90 5.19
N ALA A 49 9.29 -4.93 5.36
CA ALA A 49 9.63 -3.52 5.23
C ALA A 49 10.78 -3.13 6.19
N GLY A 50 11.82 -2.51 5.65
CA GLY A 50 13.04 -2.17 6.38
C GLY A 50 14.11 -3.28 6.40
N GLU A 51 13.82 -4.47 5.89
CA GLU A 51 14.79 -5.57 5.78
C GLU A 51 15.77 -5.34 4.61
N LYS A 52 17.01 -5.79 4.82
CA LYS A 52 18.08 -5.74 3.81
C LYS A 52 17.87 -6.85 2.77
N LEU A 53 17.95 -6.49 1.50
CA LEU A 53 18.04 -7.46 0.41
C LEU A 53 19.44 -8.09 0.41
N SER A 54 19.48 -9.41 0.31
CA SER A 54 20.69 -10.22 0.28
C SER A 54 20.53 -11.37 -0.71
N ARG A 55 21.62 -12.02 -1.10
CA ARG A 55 21.55 -13.20 -1.98
C ARG A 55 20.74 -14.36 -1.40
N ASP A 56 20.55 -14.40 -0.08
CA ASP A 56 19.81 -15.47 0.59
C ASP A 56 18.29 -15.28 0.51
N ASN A 57 17.83 -14.04 0.34
CA ASN A 57 16.40 -13.70 0.23
C ASN A 57 15.95 -13.35 -1.19
N MET A 58 16.84 -13.51 -2.18
CA MET A 58 16.59 -13.24 -3.60
C MET A 58 17.01 -14.42 -4.48
N GLN A 59 16.32 -14.60 -5.60
CA GLN A 59 16.71 -15.56 -6.62
C GLN A 59 16.38 -15.02 -8.02
N LEU A 60 17.08 -15.52 -9.03
CA LEU A 60 16.78 -15.22 -10.43
C LEU A 60 15.86 -16.29 -11.00
N VAL A 61 14.75 -15.85 -11.58
CA VAL A 61 13.77 -16.72 -12.24
C VAL A 61 13.61 -16.31 -13.69
N SER A 62 13.53 -17.31 -14.57
CA SER A 62 13.22 -17.12 -15.99
C SER A 62 11.77 -16.69 -16.15
N TRP A 63 11.56 -15.45 -16.58
CA TRP A 63 10.25 -14.81 -16.74
C TRP A 63 9.93 -14.55 -18.22
N PRO A 64 8.71 -14.81 -18.71
CA PRO A 64 8.32 -14.49 -20.08
C PRO A 64 8.40 -12.98 -20.35
N ARG A 65 9.06 -12.57 -21.43
CA ARG A 65 9.20 -11.15 -21.81
C ARG A 65 7.86 -10.47 -22.03
N SER A 66 6.86 -11.21 -22.51
CA SER A 66 5.48 -10.73 -22.71
C SER A 66 4.77 -10.33 -21.41
N SER A 67 5.23 -10.86 -20.27
CA SER A 67 4.60 -10.69 -18.96
C SER A 67 5.54 -10.00 -17.96
N LEU A 68 6.58 -9.32 -18.46
CA LEU A 68 7.55 -8.62 -17.63
C LEU A 68 6.87 -7.44 -16.93
N VAL A 69 6.94 -7.43 -15.60
CA VAL A 69 6.46 -6.30 -14.80
C VAL A 69 7.45 -5.14 -14.93
N ARG A 70 6.96 -3.94 -15.28
CA ARG A 70 7.81 -2.76 -15.41
C ARG A 70 8.53 -2.46 -14.10
N GLY A 71 9.83 -2.18 -14.20
CA GLY A 71 10.67 -1.89 -13.04
C GLY A 71 11.24 -3.13 -12.35
N SER A 72 11.01 -4.34 -12.88
CA SER A 72 11.65 -5.57 -12.39
C SER A 72 13.16 -5.52 -12.62
N ALA A 73 13.93 -5.84 -11.60
CA ALA A 73 15.37 -5.96 -11.73
C ALA A 73 15.75 -7.24 -12.49
N ALA A 74 16.65 -7.11 -13.47
CA ALA A 74 17.13 -8.23 -14.28
C ALA A 74 18.30 -8.99 -13.63
N SER A 75 18.85 -8.48 -12.53
CA SER A 75 20.01 -9.01 -11.84
C SER A 75 19.94 -8.72 -10.34
N VAL A 76 20.68 -9.50 -9.54
CA VAL A 76 20.65 -9.44 -8.06
C VAL A 76 21.73 -8.50 -7.52
N GLU A 77 22.81 -8.31 -8.27
CA GLU A 77 23.96 -7.47 -7.91
C GLU A 77 23.58 -6.03 -7.54
N PRO A 78 22.73 -5.30 -8.29
CA PRO A 78 22.36 -3.93 -7.91
C PRO A 78 21.36 -3.88 -6.74
N LEU A 79 20.76 -5.02 -6.39
CA LEU A 79 19.80 -5.15 -5.30
C LEU A 79 20.48 -5.51 -3.98
N ASP A 80 21.65 -6.14 -4.02
CA ASP A 80 22.35 -6.57 -2.82
C ASP A 80 22.69 -5.37 -1.93
N GLY A 81 22.19 -5.39 -0.71
CA GLY A 81 22.31 -4.30 0.24
C GLY A 81 21.33 -3.14 0.09
N ARG A 82 20.41 -3.17 -0.89
CA ARG A 82 19.21 -2.34 -0.87
C ARG A 82 18.31 -2.73 0.29
N VAL A 83 17.37 -1.86 0.63
CA VAL A 83 16.41 -2.10 1.72
C VAL A 83 15.00 -2.09 1.14
N ALA A 84 14.16 -3.03 1.57
CA ALA A 84 12.76 -3.04 1.17
C ALA A 84 12.02 -1.87 1.82
N ALA A 85 11.34 -1.04 1.02
CA ALA A 85 10.48 0.03 1.55
C ALA A 85 9.11 -0.50 2.00
N GLN A 86 8.68 -1.63 1.43
CA GLN A 86 7.43 -2.31 1.72
C GLN A 86 7.69 -3.83 1.76
N THR A 87 6.82 -4.59 2.43
CA THR A 87 6.94 -6.05 2.44
C THR A 87 6.82 -6.61 1.02
N ILE A 88 7.77 -7.46 0.64
CA ILE A 88 7.80 -8.18 -0.65
C ILE A 88 7.56 -9.65 -0.35
N THR A 89 6.52 -10.23 -0.95
CA THR A 89 6.14 -11.63 -0.67
C THR A 89 7.00 -12.59 -1.47
N ALA A 90 7.24 -13.80 -0.97
CA ALA A 90 7.94 -14.85 -1.68
C ALA A 90 7.36 -15.07 -3.09
N GLY A 91 8.24 -15.10 -4.10
CA GLY A 91 7.88 -15.23 -5.51
C GLY A 91 7.50 -13.93 -6.22
N GLU A 92 7.39 -12.81 -5.51
CA GLU A 92 7.12 -11.50 -6.12
C GLU A 92 8.40 -10.96 -6.81
N PRO A 93 8.29 -10.40 -8.04
CA PRO A 93 9.37 -9.65 -8.66
C PRO A 93 9.79 -8.43 -7.83
N ILE A 94 11.09 -8.27 -7.65
CA ILE A 94 11.64 -7.13 -6.93
C ILE A 94 11.66 -5.93 -7.86
N LEU A 95 10.85 -4.92 -7.51
CA LEU A 95 10.70 -3.69 -8.27
C LEU A 95 11.46 -2.55 -7.59
N GLU A 96 12.06 -1.66 -8.38
CA GLU A 96 12.77 -0.47 -7.85
C GLU A 96 11.86 0.40 -6.95
N GLN A 97 10.57 0.48 -7.26
CA GLN A 97 9.57 1.24 -6.48
C GLN A 97 9.26 0.64 -5.09
N ARG A 98 9.59 -0.63 -4.88
CA ARG A 98 9.43 -1.31 -3.58
C ARG A 98 10.68 -1.19 -2.71
N LEU A 99 11.74 -0.53 -3.21
CA LEU A 99 13.00 -0.37 -2.52
C LEU A 99 13.12 1.05 -1.96
N ALA A 100 13.79 1.16 -0.82
CA ALA A 100 14.22 2.43 -0.29
C ALA A 100 15.29 3.07 -1.21
N ALA A 101 15.50 4.37 -1.01
CA ALA A 101 16.56 5.10 -1.71
C ALA A 101 17.93 4.42 -1.53
N SER A 102 18.79 4.53 -2.54
CA SER A 102 20.13 3.96 -2.49
C SER A 102 20.97 4.56 -1.36
N GLY A 103 21.77 3.73 -0.69
CA GLY A 103 22.68 4.16 0.38
C GLY A 103 22.04 4.28 1.76
N VAL A 104 20.77 3.90 1.93
CA VAL A 104 20.13 3.90 3.26
C VAL A 104 20.45 2.63 4.03
N ARG A 105 20.71 2.76 5.33
CA ARG A 105 20.97 1.63 6.23
C ARG A 105 19.66 0.87 6.49
N PRO A 106 19.71 -0.48 6.61
CA PRO A 106 18.55 -1.28 7.01
C PRO A 106 17.92 -0.80 8.31
N GLY A 107 16.62 -1.02 8.45
CA GLY A 107 15.81 -0.61 9.60
C GLY A 107 14.88 0.56 9.31
N LEU A 108 14.22 1.03 10.38
CA LEU A 108 13.14 2.03 10.32
C LEU A 108 13.54 3.33 9.62
N SER A 109 14.80 3.74 9.65
CA SER A 109 15.28 4.93 8.94
C SER A 109 15.16 4.83 7.41
N ALA A 110 15.11 3.61 6.86
CA ALA A 110 14.97 3.38 5.43
C ALA A 110 13.56 3.63 4.89
N ILE A 111 12.55 3.57 5.76
CA ILE A 111 11.15 3.69 5.37
C ILE A 111 10.57 5.08 5.65
N ILE A 112 11.34 5.98 6.27
CA ILE A 112 10.92 7.36 6.53
C ILE A 112 11.14 8.20 5.27
N ALA A 113 10.10 8.87 4.79
CA ALA A 113 10.19 9.74 3.63
C ALA A 113 11.10 10.96 3.90
N PRO A 114 11.79 11.48 2.86
CA PRO A 114 12.60 12.69 2.99
C PRO A 114 11.82 13.84 3.63
N GLY A 115 12.41 14.51 4.63
CA GLY A 115 11.76 15.60 5.34
C GLY A 115 10.76 15.17 6.43
N ARG A 116 10.49 13.88 6.61
CA ARG A 116 9.66 13.34 7.70
C ARG A 116 10.52 12.69 8.79
N ARG A 117 9.91 12.43 9.95
CA ARG A 117 10.54 11.84 11.14
C ARG A 117 9.66 10.70 11.66
N ALA A 118 10.30 9.66 12.19
CA ALA A 118 9.61 8.64 12.96
C ALA A 118 9.53 9.09 14.42
N MET A 119 8.32 9.13 14.99
CA MET A 119 8.11 9.42 16.40
C MET A 119 7.33 8.28 17.04
N THR A 120 7.93 7.63 18.03
CA THR A 120 7.26 6.58 18.81
C THR A 120 6.49 7.21 19.97
N VAL A 121 5.21 6.90 20.07
CA VAL A 121 4.33 7.37 21.16
C VAL A 121 3.64 6.19 21.84
N LYS A 122 3.56 6.26 23.16
CA LYS A 122 2.69 5.37 23.95
C LYS A 122 1.28 5.94 23.87
N VAL A 123 0.34 5.16 23.33
CA VAL A 123 -1.05 5.58 23.14
C VAL A 123 -1.98 4.58 23.79
N ASN A 124 -3.11 5.07 24.32
CA ASN A 124 -4.20 4.20 24.69
C ASN A 124 -4.97 3.84 23.41
N GLU A 125 -4.96 2.57 23.03
CA GLU A 125 -5.77 2.09 21.92
C GLU A 125 -7.25 2.04 22.37
N VAL A 126 -8.14 2.59 21.56
CA VAL A 126 -9.58 2.36 21.74
C VAL A 126 -9.85 0.89 21.47
N ILE A 127 -10.71 0.26 22.28
CA ILE A 127 -11.14 -1.13 22.10
C ILE A 127 -11.64 -1.30 20.66
N GLY A 128 -10.91 -2.07 19.84
CA GLY A 128 -11.18 -2.26 18.41
C GLY A 128 -10.08 -1.79 17.46
N VAL A 129 -9.12 -0.95 17.90
CA VAL A 129 -7.93 -0.57 17.11
C VAL A 129 -6.75 -1.50 17.38
N ALA A 130 -6.72 -2.12 18.57
CA ALA A 130 -5.70 -3.07 18.99
C ALA A 130 -5.60 -4.25 18.01
N GLY A 131 -4.64 -4.19 17.09
CA GLY A 131 -4.39 -5.18 16.05
C GLY A 131 -4.66 -4.72 14.61
N PHE A 132 -5.36 -3.60 14.38
CA PHE A 132 -5.64 -3.09 13.03
C PHE A 132 -4.83 -1.86 12.65
N ALA A 133 -4.16 -1.20 13.60
CA ALA A 133 -3.23 -0.11 13.32
C ALA A 133 -1.87 -0.63 12.80
N LEU A 134 -1.88 -1.48 11.79
CA LEU A 134 -0.69 -2.09 11.20
C LEU A 134 0.16 -1.05 10.44
N PRO A 135 1.46 -1.31 10.24
CA PRO A 135 2.30 -0.52 9.33
C PRO A 135 1.65 -0.32 7.97
N GLY A 136 1.68 0.91 7.45
CA GLY A 136 1.04 1.30 6.20
C GLY A 136 -0.40 1.81 6.34
N ASN A 137 -1.04 1.66 7.51
CA ASN A 137 -2.35 2.26 7.77
C ASN A 137 -2.22 3.72 8.25
N TYR A 138 -3.33 4.45 8.15
CA TYR A 138 -3.45 5.82 8.63
C TYR A 138 -4.24 5.87 9.93
N VAL A 139 -3.82 6.72 10.85
CA VAL A 139 -4.49 6.94 12.13
C VAL A 139 -4.67 8.43 12.41
N ASP A 140 -5.71 8.75 13.17
CA ASP A 140 -5.84 10.06 13.79
C ASP A 140 -5.48 9.94 15.27
N ILE A 141 -4.75 10.95 15.78
CA ILE A 141 -4.31 11.01 17.17
C ILE A 141 -5.15 12.03 17.90
N LEU A 142 -5.81 11.59 18.97
CA LEU A 142 -6.59 12.42 19.85
C LEU A 142 -5.82 12.68 21.15
N VAL A 143 -6.04 13.84 21.73
CA VAL A 143 -5.60 14.15 23.10
C VAL A 143 -6.82 14.47 23.94
N THR A 144 -6.86 13.86 25.12
CA THR A 144 -7.80 14.24 26.18
C THR A 144 -7.05 15.08 27.20
N LEU A 145 -7.46 16.34 27.33
CA LEU A 145 -6.88 17.29 28.28
C LEU A 145 -7.74 17.31 29.54
N ASN A 146 -7.14 16.98 30.68
CA ASN A 146 -7.78 17.06 31.99
C ASN A 146 -7.26 18.32 32.69
N GLN A 147 -7.88 19.45 32.42
CA GLN A 147 -7.45 20.73 33.01
C GLN A 147 -8.12 20.94 34.37
N THR A 148 -7.31 21.24 35.38
CA THR A 148 -7.80 21.60 36.72
C THR A 148 -8.72 22.83 36.61
N ASN A 149 -9.94 22.72 37.14
CA ASN A 149 -11.00 23.74 37.09
C ASN A 149 -11.65 23.98 35.71
N GLN A 150 -11.44 23.11 34.72
CA GLN A 150 -12.19 23.13 33.47
C GLN A 150 -12.74 21.74 33.14
N SER A 151 -13.78 21.71 32.31
CA SER A 151 -14.32 20.45 31.80
C SER A 151 -13.29 19.78 30.89
N PRO A 152 -13.06 18.46 31.01
CA PRO A 152 -12.21 17.74 30.09
C PRO A 152 -12.64 17.96 28.64
N ILE A 153 -11.65 18.12 27.76
CA ILE A 153 -11.86 18.25 26.31
C ILE A 153 -11.05 17.18 25.58
N SER A 154 -11.69 16.52 24.61
CA SER A 154 -11.02 15.62 23.68
C SER A 154 -10.95 16.24 22.31
N ARG A 155 -9.78 16.25 21.68
CA ARG A 155 -9.61 16.84 20.34
C ARG A 155 -8.61 16.06 19.50
N ILE A 156 -8.78 16.13 18.19
CA ILE A 156 -7.79 15.62 17.22
C ILE A 156 -6.56 16.54 17.25
N VAL A 157 -5.40 15.97 17.48
CA VAL A 157 -4.09 16.64 17.45
C VAL A 157 -3.49 16.52 16.08
N LEU A 158 -3.43 15.29 15.56
CA LEU A 158 -2.91 14.99 14.24
C LEU A 158 -3.91 14.11 13.52
N GLU A 159 -4.08 14.36 12.22
CA GLU A 159 -4.94 13.59 11.34
C GLU A 159 -4.12 12.93 10.24
N ARG A 160 -4.62 11.78 9.77
CA ARG A 160 -4.09 11.01 8.64
C ARG A 160 -2.58 10.77 8.76
N ILE A 161 -2.13 10.30 9.92
CA ILE A 161 -0.72 10.01 10.18
C ILE A 161 -0.42 8.55 9.80
N PRO A 162 0.61 8.28 8.96
CA PRO A 162 1.01 6.92 8.65
C PRO A 162 1.63 6.22 9.86
N VAL A 163 1.26 4.97 10.06
CA VAL A 163 1.92 4.07 11.01
C VAL A 163 3.09 3.39 10.32
N LEU A 164 4.28 3.47 10.94
CA LEU A 164 5.50 2.80 10.46
C LEU A 164 5.75 1.47 11.18
N ALA A 165 5.48 1.42 12.48
CA ALA A 165 5.69 0.23 13.29
C ALA A 165 4.77 0.22 14.52
N VAL A 166 4.47 -0.97 15.02
CA VAL A 166 3.77 -1.17 16.29
C VAL A 166 4.61 -2.11 17.15
N ALA A 167 4.83 -1.72 18.39
CA ALA A 167 5.47 -2.54 19.41
C ALA A 167 4.49 -2.75 20.57
N GLN A 168 4.25 -4.01 20.92
CA GLN A 168 3.48 -4.37 22.11
C GLN A 168 4.45 -4.65 23.25
N GLU A 169 4.47 -3.76 24.25
CA GLU A 169 5.28 -3.96 25.45
C GLU A 169 4.44 -4.79 26.43
N HIS A 170 4.78 -6.06 26.58
CA HIS A 170 4.23 -6.91 27.63
C HIS A 170 4.87 -6.50 28.96
N THR A 171 4.14 -5.75 29.79
CA THR A 171 4.61 -5.47 31.15
C THR A 171 4.46 -6.74 31.99
N VAL A 172 5.58 -7.42 32.24
CA VAL A 172 5.62 -8.57 33.15
C VAL A 172 5.76 -8.06 34.59
N LYS A 173 4.76 -8.40 35.42
CA LYS A 173 4.61 -8.29 36.90
C LYS A 173 3.55 -7.29 37.36
N ASP A 174 2.31 -7.77 37.52
CA ASP A 174 1.74 -8.08 38.85
C ASP A 174 0.46 -8.89 38.64
N GLU A 175 0.13 -9.77 39.59
CA GLU A 175 -1.06 -10.62 39.54
C GLU A 175 -2.35 -9.79 39.43
N SER A 176 -2.91 -9.69 38.22
CA SER A 176 -4.33 -9.97 37.96
C SER A 176 -4.75 -9.69 36.51
N LYS A 177 -4.05 -8.86 35.71
CA LYS A 177 -4.29 -8.72 34.25
C LYS A 177 -3.03 -8.22 33.53
N PRO A 178 -2.47 -8.93 32.53
CA PRO A 178 -1.43 -8.36 31.67
C PRO A 178 -2.00 -7.15 30.93
N LYS A 179 -1.49 -5.95 31.23
CA LYS A 179 -1.83 -4.74 30.48
C LYS A 179 -0.84 -4.62 29.33
N VAL A 180 -1.28 -4.92 28.11
CA VAL A 180 -0.49 -4.66 26.91
C VAL A 180 -0.44 -3.15 26.71
N VAL A 181 0.75 -2.57 26.79
CA VAL A 181 0.95 -1.16 26.43
C VAL A 181 1.48 -1.14 25.01
N SER A 182 0.69 -0.60 24.09
CA SER A 182 1.08 -0.45 22.70
C SER A 182 1.87 0.86 22.51
N ALA A 183 3.08 0.73 21.97
CA ALA A 183 3.87 1.84 21.46
C ALA A 183 3.77 1.84 19.93
N VAL A 184 3.39 2.98 19.35
CA VAL A 184 3.20 3.10 17.91
C VAL A 184 4.19 4.11 17.36
N THR A 185 4.90 3.73 16.31
CA THR A 185 5.82 4.61 15.58
C THR A 185 5.08 5.24 14.41
N LEU A 186 4.99 6.56 14.44
CA LEU A 186 4.27 7.37 13.48
C LEU A 186 5.24 8.13 12.58
N GLU A 187 4.88 8.30 11.31
CA GLU A 187 5.61 9.17 10.40
C GLU A 187 5.03 10.59 10.39
N VAL A 188 5.79 11.55 10.90
CA VAL A 188 5.34 12.93 11.14
C VAL A 188 6.27 13.95 10.49
N THR A 189 5.76 15.14 10.15
CA THR A 189 6.63 16.29 9.86
C THR A 189 7.26 16.84 11.14
N PRO A 190 8.33 17.66 11.07
CA PRO A 190 8.89 18.31 12.26
C PRO A 190 7.86 19.06 13.10
N GLU A 191 6.99 19.84 12.45
CA GLU A 191 5.96 20.64 13.13
C GLU A 191 4.92 19.74 13.79
N GLN A 192 4.57 18.63 13.14
CA GLN A 192 3.67 17.62 13.71
C GLN A 192 4.31 16.91 14.90
N ALA A 193 5.62 16.63 14.86
CA ALA A 193 6.36 16.02 15.98
C ALA A 193 6.37 16.93 17.20
N GLU A 194 6.65 18.23 17.03
CA GLU A 194 6.59 19.23 18.10
C GLU A 194 5.20 19.30 18.74
N ARG A 195 4.15 19.36 17.91
CA ARG A 195 2.76 19.39 18.38
C ARG A 195 2.36 18.11 19.11
N LEU A 196 2.82 16.95 18.65
CA LEU A 196 2.55 15.66 19.26
C LEU A 196 3.29 15.49 20.59
N ASP A 197 4.54 15.94 20.68
CA ASP A 197 5.30 15.92 21.93
C ASP A 197 4.67 16.81 23.00
N LEU A 198 4.25 18.02 22.60
CA LEU A 198 3.49 18.89 23.49
C LEU A 198 2.21 18.21 23.95
N ALA A 199 1.40 17.67 23.03
CA ALA A 199 0.14 16.99 23.36
C ALA A 199 0.34 15.81 24.33
N ARG A 200 1.43 15.05 24.18
CA ARG A 200 1.83 13.96 25.08
C ARG A 200 2.12 14.47 26.50
N SER A 201 2.70 15.66 26.64
CA SER A 201 3.05 16.22 27.96
C SER A 201 1.84 16.79 28.72
N ILE A 202 0.80 17.26 28.00
CA ILE A 202 -0.35 17.97 28.59
C ILE A 202 -1.62 17.12 28.71
N GLY A 203 -1.63 15.89 28.21
CA GLY A 203 -2.83 15.06 28.21
C GLY A 203 -2.60 13.60 27.88
N ALA A 204 -3.69 12.83 27.92
CA ALA A 204 -3.68 11.42 27.53
C ALA A 204 -3.93 11.28 26.04
N LEU A 205 -3.05 10.57 25.34
CA LEU A 205 -3.21 10.30 23.92
C LEU A 205 -4.05 9.05 23.69
N SER A 206 -4.97 9.13 22.73
CA SER A 206 -5.67 7.99 22.17
C SER A 206 -5.55 7.98 20.65
N MET A 207 -5.67 6.80 20.08
CA MET A 207 -5.52 6.59 18.64
C MET A 207 -6.80 6.01 18.07
N VAL A 208 -7.22 6.52 16.91
CA VAL A 208 -8.33 5.97 16.12
C VAL A 208 -7.85 5.63 14.72
N LEU A 209 -8.31 4.49 14.20
CA LEU A 209 -7.97 4.06 12.85
C LEU A 209 -8.75 4.90 11.84
N ARG A 210 -8.04 5.47 10.86
CA ARG A 210 -8.63 6.23 9.77
C ARG A 210 -8.87 5.31 8.58
N ASN A 211 -9.99 5.52 7.89
CA ASN A 211 -10.22 4.85 6.61
C ASN A 211 -9.15 5.29 5.58
N GLN A 212 -8.56 4.33 4.84
CA GLN A 212 -7.49 4.61 3.88
C GLN A 212 -7.93 5.57 2.75
N ILE A 213 -9.19 5.48 2.31
CA ILE A 213 -9.72 6.33 1.23
C ILE A 213 -10.12 7.73 1.68
N ASP A 214 -10.26 7.95 2.99
CA ASP A 214 -10.65 9.24 3.56
C ASP A 214 -9.45 10.19 3.59
N LYS A 215 -9.48 11.17 2.68
CA LYS A 215 -8.45 12.19 2.50
C LYS A 215 -8.89 13.58 2.97
N ASP A 216 -10.15 13.73 3.37
CA ASP A 216 -10.72 15.05 3.64
C ASP A 216 -10.32 15.53 5.04
N PRO A 217 -9.84 16.78 5.18
CA PRO A 217 -9.46 17.29 6.49
C PRO A 217 -10.67 17.33 7.42
N VAL A 218 -10.48 16.89 8.67
CA VAL A 218 -11.56 16.83 9.65
C VAL A 218 -11.59 18.12 10.45
N VAL A 219 -12.61 18.95 10.22
CA VAL A 219 -12.85 20.14 11.04
C VAL A 219 -13.57 19.74 12.32
N SER A 220 -12.81 19.46 13.38
CA SER A 220 -13.35 19.17 14.71
C SER A 220 -13.01 20.28 15.71
N ARG A 221 -14.03 20.78 16.41
CA ARG A 221 -13.84 21.68 17.57
C ARG A 221 -13.40 20.92 18.83
N GLY A 222 -13.31 19.60 18.76
CA GLY A 222 -13.23 18.73 19.93
C GLY A 222 -14.60 18.47 20.55
N ALA A 223 -14.64 17.54 21.48
CA ALA A 223 -15.82 17.21 22.29
C ALA A 223 -15.56 17.59 23.74
N LEU A 224 -16.51 18.31 24.33
CA LEU A 224 -16.55 18.65 25.74
C LEU A 224 -17.42 17.62 26.49
N ILE A 225 -17.24 17.57 27.81
CA ILE A 225 -18.11 16.72 28.66
C ILE A 225 -19.60 17.08 28.50
N SER A 226 -19.93 18.36 28.27
CA SER A 226 -21.29 18.82 28.02
C SER A 226 -21.92 18.24 26.75
N ASP A 227 -21.10 17.93 25.74
CA ASP A 227 -21.57 17.37 24.47
C ASP A 227 -21.99 15.90 24.62
N ILE A 228 -21.46 15.21 25.63
CA ILE A 228 -21.82 13.82 25.96
C ILE A 228 -23.13 13.78 26.76
N TYR A 229 -23.30 14.70 27.72
CA TYR A 229 -24.50 14.77 28.56
C TYR A 229 -25.69 15.45 27.90
N ARG A 230 -25.47 16.27 26.87
CA ARG A 230 -26.54 16.78 26.02
C ARG A 230 -26.92 15.68 25.01
N ALA A 231 -28.07 15.04 25.22
CA ALA A 231 -28.68 14.18 24.21
C ALA A 231 -28.65 14.88 22.84
N PRO A 232 -28.38 14.19 21.73
CA PRO A 232 -28.33 14.82 20.43
C PRO A 232 -29.72 15.37 20.11
N SER A 233 -29.93 16.66 20.39
CA SER A 233 -31.03 17.41 19.83
C SER A 233 -30.72 17.47 18.34
N GLY A 234 -31.29 16.52 17.59
CA GLY A 234 -31.06 16.35 16.18
C GLY A 234 -31.20 17.67 15.45
N SER A 235 -30.06 18.24 15.06
CA SER A 235 -30.02 19.19 13.96
C SER A 235 -30.11 18.36 12.68
N LEU A 236 -31.33 17.94 12.34
CA LEU A 236 -31.75 17.51 11.00
C LEU A 236 -31.71 18.66 9.98
N ASN A 237 -31.02 19.76 10.29
CA ASN A 237 -30.85 20.90 9.41
C ASN A 237 -29.41 20.91 8.90
N GLN A 238 -29.09 19.97 8.02
CA GLN A 238 -28.06 20.18 7.01
C GLN A 238 -28.36 19.30 5.79
N HIS A 239 -28.57 19.98 4.66
CA HIS A 239 -28.49 19.45 3.29
C HIS A 239 -29.64 18.57 2.78
N LEU A 240 -30.84 19.11 2.72
CA LEU A 240 -31.63 19.01 1.48
C LEU A 240 -31.34 20.26 0.66
N SER A 241 -30.17 20.31 0.02
CA SER A 241 -30.04 21.11 -1.19
C SER A 241 -30.91 20.42 -2.23
N ALA A 242 -32.19 20.79 -2.27
CA ALA A 242 -33.01 20.48 -3.42
C ALA A 242 -32.24 20.94 -4.66
N PRO A 243 -32.11 20.12 -5.71
CA PRO A 243 -31.54 20.59 -6.95
C PRO A 243 -32.35 21.82 -7.35
N ARG A 244 -31.65 22.95 -7.51
CA ARG A 244 -32.21 24.16 -8.10
C ARG A 244 -32.91 23.71 -9.38
N PRO A 245 -34.22 23.96 -9.59
CA PRO A 245 -34.83 23.62 -10.86
C PRO A 245 -34.02 24.36 -11.93
N GLU A 246 -33.39 23.59 -12.84
CA GLU A 246 -32.86 24.14 -14.06
C GLU A 246 -34.01 24.88 -14.72
N SER A 247 -33.85 26.19 -14.87
CA SER A 247 -34.74 27.01 -15.68
C SER A 247 -34.66 26.47 -17.10
N SER A 248 -35.59 25.57 -17.46
CA SER A 248 -35.81 25.17 -18.83
C SER A 248 -36.37 26.39 -19.56
N THR A 249 -35.50 27.18 -20.18
CA THR A 249 -35.92 28.17 -21.17
C THR A 249 -36.57 27.38 -22.30
N GLY A 250 -37.91 27.39 -22.33
CA GLY A 250 -38.71 26.56 -23.21
C GLY A 250 -38.43 26.87 -24.67
N ARG A 251 -37.73 25.97 -25.37
CA ARG A 251 -37.64 25.97 -26.82
C ARG A 251 -38.78 25.11 -27.36
N ILE A 252 -39.86 25.75 -27.79
CA ILE A 252 -40.99 25.05 -28.41
C ILE A 252 -40.63 24.83 -29.89
N GLU A 253 -40.43 23.57 -30.27
CA GLU A 253 -40.27 23.16 -31.66
C GLU A 253 -41.63 22.67 -32.18
N ILE A 254 -42.25 23.44 -33.08
CA ILE A 254 -43.55 23.06 -33.65
C ILE A 254 -43.28 22.29 -34.94
N ILE A 255 -43.64 21.00 -34.95
CA ILE A 255 -43.57 20.15 -36.15
C ILE A 255 -44.98 20.05 -36.74
N ARG A 256 -45.21 20.71 -37.88
CA ARG A 256 -46.39 20.48 -38.71
C ARG A 256 -45.94 19.77 -39.99
N GLY A 257 -46.14 18.45 -40.04
CA GLY A 257 -45.70 17.62 -41.16
C GLY A 257 -44.18 17.53 -41.28
N ILE A 258 -43.64 17.71 -42.48
CA ILE A 258 -42.20 17.51 -42.80
C ILE A 258 -41.32 18.76 -42.66
N GLN A 259 -41.83 19.87 -42.12
CA GLN A 259 -41.05 21.11 -41.95
C GLN A 259 -40.91 21.46 -40.46
N ARG A 260 -39.70 21.83 -40.04
CA ARG A 260 -39.34 22.25 -38.67
C ARG A 260 -39.11 23.76 -38.64
N SER A 261 -39.63 24.46 -37.64
CA SER A 261 -39.31 25.88 -37.40
C SER A 261 -39.23 26.15 -35.90
N THR A 262 -38.18 26.87 -35.50
CA THR A 262 -37.89 27.22 -34.09
C THR A 262 -38.22 28.68 -33.83
N LEU A 263 -39.06 28.94 -32.82
CA LEU A 263 -39.31 30.29 -32.32
C LEU A 263 -38.71 30.41 -30.90
N ASN A 264 -37.81 31.37 -30.68
CA ASN A 264 -37.31 31.69 -29.34
C ASN A 264 -38.23 32.76 -28.75
N GLN A 265 -38.86 32.47 -27.60
CA GLN A 265 -39.47 33.52 -26.79
C GLN A 265 -38.39 34.19 -25.93
N SER A 266 -38.40 35.52 -25.94
CA SER A 266 -37.68 36.39 -24.98
C SER A 266 -38.33 36.34 -23.60
#